data_AF-A0A6J0A4E9-F1
#
_entry.id   AF-A0A6J0A4E9-F1
#
_cell.length_a   1.000
_cell.length_b   1.000
_cell.length_c   1.000
_cell.angle_alpha   90.00
_cell.angle_beta   90.00
_cell.angle_gamma   90.00
#
_symmetry.space_group_name_H-M   'P 1'
#
loop_
_entity.id
_entity.type
_entity.pdbx_description
1 polymer ?
#
loop_
_entity_poly.entity_id
_entity_poly.type
_entity_poly.pdbx_seq_one_letter_code
_entity_poly.pdbx_strand_id
1 'polypeptide(L)'
;MSRLKGVAERDPRVGFRAERRDCGASVPQGLLKAARKSGQLNLSGRNLSEVPQCVWRINVDIPEEANQNLSFSATERWWEQTDLTKLIISNNKLQSLTDDLRLLPALTVLDIHDNQLTSLPSAIRELENLQKLNVSHNKLQILPEEITNLRNLKGLYLQHNELTCIPEGFEQLFNLEDLDLSNNRLTTVPASFCSLSSLVRLNLSSNQLKSLPAEISGMKRLKHLDCNSNFLETVPPELANMESLELLYLRRNKLRFLPEFPSCRLLKELHVGENQIEMLGPEHLKHLNSILVLDLRDNKLKSVPDEITLLQSLERLDLSNNDISSLPCSLGKLHLKFLALEGNPLRTIRREIINKGTQEVLKYLRSKIKDDEPSQSDPVTETAMTLPSESRVNVHAIVTLKILDYSDKQTTLIPDEVFDAVKSNIVTSVNFSKNQLCEIPKRIVELKEMVSDVNLSFNRLSSISLDLCMLQKLTFLDLRNNFLNSLPEEMESLIRLQTINLSFNRFKILPEVLYHIPTLETILISNNQVGSVDPQKMKAMEKLITLDLQNNDLLQIPPELGNCVNLRTLLLDGNPFRVPRAAILMKGTAAILEYLRDRIPT
;
A
#
# COMPACT_ATOMS: atom_id res chain seq x y z
N MET A 1 -6.61 -6.34 -92.11
CA MET A 1 -6.32 -7.81 -92.00
C MET A 1 -4.87 -7.98 -92.45
N SER A 2 -3.94 -8.70 -91.84
CA SER A 2 -3.94 -9.65 -90.74
C SER A 2 -2.47 -9.90 -90.34
N ARG A 3 -2.16 -9.72 -89.05
CA ARG A 3 -1.23 -10.49 -88.19
C ARG A 3 0.07 -11.09 -88.77
N LEU A 4 1.21 -10.54 -88.33
CA LEU A 4 2.45 -11.30 -88.10
C LEU A 4 2.65 -11.50 -86.59
N LYS A 5 2.76 -12.77 -86.18
CA LYS A 5 2.99 -13.22 -84.80
C LYS A 5 4.44 -12.93 -84.39
N GLY A 6 4.63 -12.08 -83.38
CA GLY A 6 5.89 -11.95 -82.65
C GLY A 6 5.97 -13.02 -81.55
N VAL A 7 7.12 -13.70 -81.49
CA VAL A 7 7.50 -14.69 -80.49
C VAL A 7 7.70 -13.97 -79.14
N ALA A 8 6.99 -14.40 -78.10
CA ALA A 8 7.21 -13.93 -76.73
C ALA A 8 8.29 -14.81 -76.08
N GLU A 9 9.45 -14.24 -75.80
CA GLU A 9 10.47 -14.81 -74.92
C GLU A 9 9.88 -15.00 -73.52
N ARG A 10 9.88 -16.24 -73.03
CA ARG A 10 9.53 -16.56 -71.64
C ARG A 10 10.69 -16.11 -70.74
N ASP A 11 10.42 -15.16 -69.87
CA ASP A 11 11.32 -14.77 -68.77
C ASP A 11 11.55 -15.99 -67.84
N PRO A 12 12.78 -16.53 -67.74
CA PRO A 12 13.07 -17.71 -66.94
C PRO A 12 13.07 -17.44 -65.42
N ARG A 13 12.78 -16.21 -64.97
CA ARG A 13 12.83 -15.81 -63.55
C ARG A 13 11.47 -15.68 -62.87
N VAL A 14 10.38 -16.01 -63.57
CA VAL A 14 9.01 -15.92 -63.01
C VAL A 14 8.81 -16.83 -61.80
N GLY A 15 9.60 -17.91 -61.65
CA GLY A 15 9.56 -18.81 -60.48
C GLY A 15 10.43 -18.42 -59.27
N PHE A 16 11.26 -17.38 -59.36
CA PHE A 16 12.20 -16.98 -58.29
C PHE A 16 11.90 -15.62 -57.66
N ARG A 17 10.80 -14.96 -58.06
CA ARG A 17 10.29 -13.82 -57.28
C ARG A 17 9.52 -14.37 -56.10
N ALA A 18 10.18 -14.46 -54.94
CA ALA A 18 9.47 -14.49 -53.68
C ALA A 18 8.46 -13.34 -53.70
N GLU A 19 7.18 -13.68 -53.59
CA GLU A 19 6.10 -12.71 -53.44
C GLU A 19 6.49 -11.76 -52.30
N ARG A 20 6.78 -10.50 -52.64
CA ARG A 20 6.81 -9.43 -51.64
C ARG A 20 5.41 -9.35 -51.07
N ARG A 21 5.16 -10.08 -49.99
CA ARG A 21 4.08 -9.76 -49.08
C ARG A 21 4.49 -8.45 -48.42
N ASP A 22 3.89 -7.37 -48.89
CA ASP A 22 3.88 -6.09 -48.19
C ASP A 22 3.25 -6.30 -46.81
N CYS A 23 4.08 -6.51 -45.78
CA CYS A 23 3.66 -6.53 -44.38
C CYS A 23 3.89 -5.14 -43.77
N GLY A 24 2.79 -4.47 -43.45
CA GLY A 24 2.68 -3.05 -43.08
C GLY A 24 3.23 -2.63 -41.70
N ALA A 25 4.38 -3.13 -41.28
CA ALA A 25 5.16 -2.55 -40.18
C ALA A 25 6.64 -2.91 -40.34
N SER A 26 7.30 -2.32 -41.35
CA SER A 26 8.72 -2.62 -41.60
C SER A 26 9.58 -2.17 -40.42
N VAL A 27 10.26 -3.10 -39.77
CA VAL A 27 11.32 -2.77 -38.81
C VAL A 27 12.40 -1.98 -39.54
N PRO A 28 12.83 -0.80 -39.04
CA PRO A 28 13.86 -0.02 -39.73
C PRO A 28 15.14 -0.83 -39.92
N GLN A 29 15.69 -0.85 -41.14
CA GLN A 29 16.89 -1.65 -41.45
C GLN A 29 18.08 -1.29 -40.56
N GLY A 30 18.26 0.00 -40.24
CA GLY A 30 19.31 0.44 -39.31
C GLY A 30 19.20 -0.18 -37.91
N LEU A 31 17.98 -0.51 -37.46
CA LEU A 31 17.74 -1.18 -36.19
C LEU A 31 18.15 -2.66 -36.25
N LEU A 32 17.83 -3.35 -37.36
CA LEU A 32 18.25 -4.74 -37.58
C LEU A 32 19.77 -4.84 -37.70
N LYS A 33 20.42 -3.90 -38.39
CA LYS A 33 21.89 -3.78 -38.47
C LYS A 33 22.51 -3.59 -37.08
N ALA A 34 21.98 -2.68 -36.27
CA ALA A 34 22.45 -2.46 -34.90
C ALA A 34 22.24 -3.69 -34.01
N ALA A 35 21.14 -4.42 -34.19
CA ALA A 35 20.85 -5.64 -33.47
C ALA A 35 21.83 -6.76 -33.83
N ARG A 36 22.16 -6.97 -35.11
CA ARG A 36 23.19 -7.94 -35.54
C ARG A 36 24.59 -7.61 -34.99
N LYS A 37 24.89 -6.34 -34.74
CA LYS A 37 26.18 -5.93 -34.15
C LYS A 37 26.22 -6.09 -32.63
N SER A 38 25.10 -5.87 -31.95
CA SER A 38 25.03 -5.81 -30.48
C SER A 38 24.43 -7.06 -29.82
N GLY A 39 23.75 -7.92 -30.59
CA GLY A 39 22.92 -9.00 -30.08
C GLY A 39 21.64 -8.52 -29.39
N GLN A 40 21.26 -7.24 -29.51
CA GLN A 40 20.10 -6.68 -28.80
C GLN A 40 19.13 -5.97 -29.74
N LEU A 41 17.84 -6.27 -29.61
CA LEU A 41 16.78 -5.66 -30.39
C LEU A 41 15.65 -5.16 -29.49
N ASN A 42 15.30 -3.88 -29.65
CA ASN A 42 14.18 -3.25 -28.94
C ASN A 42 13.14 -2.71 -29.93
N LEU A 43 11.96 -3.29 -29.87
CA LEU A 43 10.78 -2.98 -30.67
C LEU A 43 9.59 -2.52 -29.81
N SER A 44 9.86 -1.99 -28.62
CA SER A 44 8.83 -1.53 -27.70
C SER A 44 8.01 -0.35 -28.23
N GLY A 45 6.72 -0.29 -27.88
CA GLY A 45 5.88 0.89 -28.15
C GLY A 45 5.54 1.13 -29.63
N ARG A 46 5.65 0.12 -30.48
CA ARG A 46 5.53 0.25 -31.96
C ARG A 46 4.14 -0.09 -32.50
N ASN A 47 3.16 -0.35 -31.63
CA ASN A 47 1.81 -0.79 -32.00
C ASN A 47 1.79 -2.06 -32.87
N LEU A 48 2.78 -2.95 -32.70
CA LEU A 48 2.87 -4.20 -33.45
C LEU A 48 1.73 -5.15 -33.05
N SER A 49 0.99 -5.66 -34.03
CA SER A 49 0.00 -6.73 -33.84
C SER A 49 0.61 -8.12 -33.98
N GLU A 50 1.70 -8.23 -34.74
CA GLU A 50 2.49 -9.45 -34.91
C GLU A 50 3.98 -9.07 -34.89
N VAL A 51 4.84 -10.05 -34.57
CA VAL A 51 6.29 -9.87 -34.67
C VAL A 51 6.70 -10.07 -36.13
N PRO A 52 7.35 -9.08 -36.78
CA PRO A 52 7.72 -9.20 -38.19
C PRO A 52 8.70 -10.35 -38.45
N GLN A 53 8.52 -11.06 -39.56
CA GLN A 53 9.32 -12.25 -39.88
C GLN A 53 10.85 -12.01 -39.92
N CYS A 54 11.26 -10.81 -40.32
CA CYS A 54 12.67 -10.41 -40.35
C CYS A 54 13.33 -10.40 -38.96
N VAL A 55 12.53 -10.30 -37.88
CA VAL A 55 13.02 -10.37 -36.50
C VAL A 55 13.36 -11.80 -36.12
N TRP A 56 12.46 -12.75 -36.39
CA TRP A 56 12.69 -14.17 -36.12
C TRP A 56 13.88 -14.73 -36.90
N ARG A 57 14.06 -14.24 -38.13
CA ARG A 57 15.08 -14.72 -39.05
C ARG A 57 16.36 -13.86 -39.03
N ILE A 58 16.55 -13.00 -38.03
CA ILE A 58 17.65 -12.04 -38.00
C ILE A 58 19.06 -12.67 -38.08
N ASN A 59 19.23 -13.85 -37.46
CA ASN A 59 20.48 -14.63 -37.48
C ASN A 59 20.56 -15.63 -38.67
N VAL A 60 19.47 -15.83 -39.42
CA VAL A 60 19.37 -16.82 -40.50
C VAL A 60 19.49 -16.16 -41.87
N ASP A 61 18.82 -15.03 -42.05
CA ASP A 61 18.76 -14.35 -43.34
C ASP A 61 20.05 -13.57 -43.62
N ILE A 62 20.52 -13.66 -44.86
CA ILE A 62 21.69 -12.90 -45.31
C ILE A 62 21.34 -11.41 -45.29
N PRO A 63 22.13 -10.56 -44.59
CA PRO A 63 21.88 -9.12 -44.53
C PRO A 63 22.00 -8.45 -45.91
N GLU A 64 21.21 -7.40 -46.15
CA GLU A 64 21.27 -6.65 -47.42
C GLU A 64 22.65 -6.02 -47.67
N GLU A 65 23.38 -5.70 -46.59
CA GLU A 65 24.74 -5.16 -46.61
C GLU A 65 25.76 -6.10 -47.28
N ALA A 66 25.49 -7.42 -47.29
CA ALA A 66 26.29 -8.40 -48.00
C ALA A 66 26.32 -8.13 -49.52
N ASN A 67 25.29 -7.47 -50.06
CA ASN A 67 25.21 -7.13 -51.47
C ASN A 67 25.93 -5.81 -51.84
N GLN A 68 26.38 -5.03 -50.85
CA GLN A 68 26.92 -3.67 -51.07
C GLN A 68 28.39 -3.51 -50.66
N ASN A 69 28.86 -4.23 -49.63
CA ASN A 69 30.21 -4.03 -49.07
C ASN A 69 31.13 -5.25 -49.31
N LEU A 70 31.86 -5.22 -50.42
CA LEU A 70 32.91 -6.21 -50.77
C LEU A 70 34.35 -5.72 -50.46
N SER A 71 34.52 -4.54 -49.84
CA SER A 71 35.85 -3.99 -49.52
C SER A 71 36.40 -4.59 -48.22
N PHE A 72 37.54 -5.28 -48.31
CA PHE A 72 38.24 -5.90 -47.17
C PHE A 72 38.79 -4.90 -46.13
N SER A 73 38.86 -3.61 -46.47
CA SER A 73 39.37 -2.52 -45.59
C SER A 73 38.26 -1.73 -44.89
N ALA A 74 36.98 -2.09 -45.07
CA ALA A 74 35.88 -1.42 -44.40
C ALA A 74 35.88 -1.71 -42.89
N THR A 75 35.66 -0.67 -42.09
CA THR A 75 35.49 -0.74 -40.63
C THR A 75 34.20 -1.44 -40.18
N GLU A 76 33.27 -1.70 -41.10
CA GLU A 76 31.99 -2.37 -40.84
C GLU A 76 31.86 -3.65 -41.66
N ARG A 77 32.33 -4.75 -41.09
CA ARG A 77 32.28 -6.09 -41.68
C ARG A 77 30.94 -6.75 -41.34
N TRP A 78 30.11 -6.97 -42.37
CA TRP A 78 28.78 -7.55 -42.18
C TRP A 78 28.81 -9.00 -41.66
N TRP A 79 29.94 -9.70 -41.80
CA TRP A 79 30.14 -11.07 -41.32
C TRP A 79 30.53 -11.17 -39.83
N GLU A 80 30.83 -10.05 -39.17
CA GLU A 80 31.06 -9.99 -37.72
C GLU A 80 29.72 -9.79 -36.99
N GLN A 81 28.80 -10.75 -37.13
CA GLN A 81 27.49 -10.72 -36.47
C GLN A 81 27.52 -11.41 -35.11
N THR A 82 26.74 -10.88 -34.19
CA THR A 82 26.45 -11.48 -32.89
C THR A 82 25.01 -11.99 -32.93
N ASP A 83 24.80 -13.22 -32.48
CA ASP A 83 23.46 -13.77 -32.35
C ASP A 83 22.60 -12.90 -31.43
N LEU A 84 21.33 -12.78 -31.77
CA LEU A 84 20.38 -12.08 -30.91
C LEU A 84 20.25 -12.77 -29.53
N THR A 85 20.72 -12.08 -28.49
CA THR A 85 20.69 -12.52 -27.09
C THR A 85 19.62 -11.80 -26.26
N LYS A 86 19.19 -10.61 -26.68
CA LYS A 86 18.17 -9.82 -25.97
C LYS A 86 17.12 -9.27 -26.92
N LEU A 87 15.87 -9.65 -26.68
CA LEU A 87 14.74 -9.20 -27.48
C LEU A 87 13.69 -8.55 -26.57
N ILE A 88 13.43 -7.26 -26.82
CA ILE A 88 12.41 -6.48 -26.14
C ILE A 88 11.32 -6.10 -27.16
N ILE A 89 10.09 -6.56 -26.94
CA ILE A 89 8.92 -6.27 -27.78
C ILE A 89 7.73 -5.80 -26.90
N SER A 90 8.04 -5.13 -25.78
CA SER A 90 7.04 -4.69 -24.82
C SER A 90 6.13 -3.56 -25.32
N ASN A 91 5.00 -3.31 -24.68
CA ASN A 91 4.09 -2.19 -24.99
C ASN A 91 3.62 -2.22 -26.46
N ASN A 92 3.17 -3.38 -26.92
CA ASN A 92 2.64 -3.59 -28.26
C ASN A 92 1.20 -4.17 -28.17
N LYS A 93 0.69 -4.73 -29.26
CA LYS A 93 -0.67 -5.30 -29.35
C LYS A 93 -0.62 -6.78 -29.75
N LEU A 94 0.45 -7.48 -29.38
CA LEU A 94 0.65 -8.89 -29.73
C LEU A 94 -0.38 -9.75 -29.00
N GLN A 95 -1.11 -10.57 -29.75
CA GLN A 95 -2.08 -11.52 -29.19
C GLN A 95 -1.50 -12.93 -29.00
N SER A 96 -0.48 -13.28 -29.78
CA SER A 96 0.23 -14.54 -29.70
C SER A 96 1.68 -14.39 -30.17
N LEU A 97 2.53 -15.34 -29.80
CA LEU A 97 3.84 -15.54 -30.42
C LEU A 97 3.81 -16.80 -31.30
N THR A 98 4.62 -16.80 -32.34
CA THR A 98 4.75 -17.90 -33.31
C THR A 98 5.85 -18.87 -32.90
N ASP A 99 5.78 -20.11 -33.39
CA ASP A 99 6.83 -21.14 -33.17
C ASP A 99 8.18 -20.82 -33.83
N ASP A 100 8.25 -19.74 -34.60
CA ASP A 100 9.50 -19.20 -35.12
C ASP A 100 10.41 -18.62 -34.03
N LEU A 101 9.93 -18.53 -32.78
CA LEU A 101 10.77 -18.29 -31.61
C LEU A 101 11.95 -19.26 -31.51
N ARG A 102 11.81 -20.49 -32.02
CA ARG A 102 12.88 -21.51 -32.10
C ARG A 102 14.10 -21.08 -32.92
N LEU A 103 13.97 -20.06 -33.76
CA LEU A 103 15.06 -19.54 -34.59
C LEU A 103 16.03 -18.63 -33.82
N LEU A 104 15.74 -18.35 -32.54
CA LEU A 104 16.53 -17.47 -31.68
C LEU A 104 17.06 -18.19 -30.42
N PRO A 105 17.78 -19.33 -30.55
CA PRO A 105 18.20 -20.16 -29.41
C PRO A 105 19.24 -19.49 -28.49
N ALA A 106 19.89 -18.43 -28.95
CA ALA A 106 20.87 -17.65 -28.18
C ALA A 106 20.23 -16.63 -27.22
N LEU A 107 18.90 -16.51 -27.20
CA LEU A 107 18.22 -15.56 -26.31
C LEU A 107 18.48 -15.88 -24.84
N THR A 108 18.99 -14.87 -24.13
CA THR A 108 19.15 -14.84 -22.67
C THR A 108 18.09 -13.96 -22.00
N VAL A 109 17.54 -12.98 -22.72
CA VAL A 109 16.49 -12.09 -22.22
C VAL A 109 15.39 -11.94 -23.26
N LEU A 110 14.16 -12.29 -22.88
CA LEU A 110 12.96 -12.06 -23.65
C LEU A 110 11.99 -11.20 -22.83
N ASP A 111 11.71 -10.00 -23.31
CA ASP A 111 10.79 -9.06 -22.66
C ASP A 111 9.64 -8.70 -23.59
N ILE A 112 8.45 -9.15 -23.24
CA ILE A 112 7.21 -9.03 -24.02
C ILE A 112 6.05 -8.55 -23.14
N HIS A 113 6.36 -7.82 -22.06
CA HIS A 113 5.34 -7.25 -21.18
C HIS A 113 4.45 -6.20 -21.87
N ASP A 114 3.31 -5.86 -21.27
CA ASP A 114 2.34 -4.89 -21.82
C ASP A 114 1.94 -5.24 -23.26
N ASN A 115 1.38 -6.44 -23.44
CA ASN A 115 0.83 -6.92 -24.69
C ASN A 115 -0.57 -7.51 -24.44
N GLN A 116 -1.09 -8.33 -25.36
CA GLN A 116 -2.40 -8.97 -25.25
C GLN A 116 -2.30 -10.49 -25.39
N LEU A 117 -1.15 -11.07 -25.01
CA LEU A 117 -0.87 -12.49 -25.18
C LEU A 117 -1.85 -13.34 -24.35
N THR A 118 -2.49 -14.31 -24.99
CA THR A 118 -3.40 -15.27 -24.32
C THR A 118 -2.71 -16.58 -23.95
N SER A 119 -1.63 -16.91 -24.65
CA SER A 119 -0.79 -18.09 -24.38
C SER A 119 0.65 -17.86 -24.85
N LEU A 120 1.56 -18.73 -24.43
CA LEU A 120 2.93 -18.82 -24.95
C LEU A 120 3.05 -20.07 -25.86
N PRO A 121 3.85 -20.02 -26.94
CA PRO A 121 4.05 -21.14 -27.85
C PRO A 121 4.93 -22.23 -27.22
N SER A 122 4.74 -23.49 -27.63
CA SER A 122 5.57 -24.62 -27.16
C SER A 122 7.04 -24.48 -27.55
N ALA A 123 7.32 -23.74 -28.63
CA ALA A 123 8.68 -23.38 -29.05
C ALA A 123 9.49 -22.61 -27.98
N ILE A 124 8.86 -22.13 -26.90
CA ILE A 124 9.58 -21.52 -25.76
C ILE A 124 10.63 -22.47 -25.17
N ARG A 125 10.41 -23.79 -25.22
CA ARG A 125 11.36 -24.80 -24.71
C ARG A 125 12.74 -24.74 -25.38
N GLU A 126 12.82 -24.23 -26.61
CA GLU A 126 14.05 -24.17 -27.40
C GLU A 126 14.98 -23.03 -26.95
N LEU A 127 14.49 -22.13 -26.08
CA LEU A 127 15.27 -21.03 -25.52
C LEU A 127 16.07 -21.49 -24.28
N GLU A 128 16.89 -22.53 -24.42
CA GLU A 128 17.62 -23.15 -23.30
C GLU A 128 18.54 -22.17 -22.56
N ASN A 129 19.02 -21.12 -23.23
CA ASN A 129 19.90 -20.09 -22.67
C ASN A 129 19.15 -18.97 -21.94
N LEU A 130 17.81 -19.01 -21.91
CA LEU A 130 17.01 -17.91 -21.37
C LEU A 130 17.22 -17.78 -19.85
N GLN A 131 17.64 -16.59 -19.43
CA GLN A 131 17.88 -16.24 -18.04
C GLN A 131 16.78 -15.33 -17.49
N LYS A 132 16.14 -14.53 -18.34
CA LYS A 132 15.05 -13.64 -17.93
C LYS A 132 13.91 -13.69 -18.94
N LEU A 133 12.71 -14.01 -18.45
CA LEU A 133 11.46 -13.97 -19.20
C LEU A 133 10.50 -12.99 -18.52
N ASN A 134 10.09 -11.95 -19.24
CA ASN A 134 9.07 -11.02 -18.77
C ASN A 134 7.87 -11.05 -19.71
N VAL A 135 6.75 -11.56 -19.19
CA VAL A 135 5.45 -11.68 -19.86
C VAL A 135 4.34 -11.01 -19.04
N SER A 136 4.72 -10.11 -18.13
CA SER A 136 3.77 -9.39 -17.28
C SER A 136 2.83 -8.49 -18.08
N HIS A 137 1.69 -8.12 -17.49
CA HIS A 137 0.68 -7.27 -18.15
C HIS A 137 0.22 -7.83 -19.51
N ASN A 138 -0.25 -9.08 -19.47
CA ASN A 138 -0.83 -9.79 -20.61
C ASN A 138 -2.17 -10.44 -20.19
N LYS A 139 -2.68 -11.39 -20.98
CA LYS A 139 -3.94 -12.10 -20.73
C LYS A 139 -3.73 -13.62 -20.65
N LEU A 140 -2.57 -14.04 -20.14
CA LEU A 140 -2.23 -15.47 -20.05
C LEU A 140 -3.14 -16.14 -19.04
N GLN A 141 -3.91 -17.14 -19.48
CA GLN A 141 -4.77 -17.94 -18.60
C GLN A 141 -4.05 -19.19 -18.08
N ILE A 142 -3.14 -19.73 -18.89
CA ILE A 142 -2.31 -20.89 -18.57
C ILE A 142 -0.87 -20.64 -19.03
N LEU A 143 0.06 -21.34 -18.38
CA LEU A 143 1.43 -21.47 -18.86
C LEU A 143 1.60 -22.83 -19.56
N PRO A 144 2.30 -22.89 -20.71
CA PRO A 144 2.65 -24.17 -21.32
C PRO A 144 3.60 -24.94 -20.41
N GLU A 145 3.49 -26.27 -20.37
CA GLU A 145 4.38 -27.15 -19.60
C GLU A 145 5.83 -27.00 -20.04
N GLU A 146 6.05 -26.67 -21.32
CA GLU A 146 7.34 -26.39 -21.94
C GLU A 146 8.14 -25.26 -21.27
N ILE A 147 7.51 -24.39 -20.47
CA ILE A 147 8.24 -23.36 -19.72
C ILE A 147 9.20 -23.98 -18.68
N THR A 148 8.91 -25.21 -18.22
CA THR A 148 9.72 -25.92 -17.23
C THR A 148 11.05 -26.42 -17.80
N ASN A 149 11.22 -26.43 -19.12
CA ASN A 149 12.48 -26.77 -19.78
C ASN A 149 13.55 -25.65 -19.67
N LEU A 150 13.17 -24.44 -19.26
CA LEU A 150 14.05 -23.27 -19.17
C LEU A 150 14.96 -23.32 -17.92
N ARG A 151 15.84 -24.31 -17.84
CA ARG A 151 16.66 -24.59 -16.64
C ARG A 151 17.63 -23.48 -16.25
N ASN A 152 17.98 -22.59 -17.18
CA ASN A 152 18.86 -21.44 -16.93
C ASN A 152 18.13 -20.17 -16.46
N LEU A 153 16.79 -20.25 -16.32
CA LEU A 153 15.97 -19.11 -15.97
C LEU A 153 16.26 -18.65 -14.53
N LYS A 154 16.57 -17.37 -14.37
CA LYS A 154 16.83 -16.69 -13.10
C LYS A 154 15.71 -15.74 -12.70
N GLY A 155 15.05 -15.12 -13.66
CA GLY A 155 13.93 -14.22 -13.43
C GLY A 155 12.73 -14.56 -14.30
N LEU A 156 11.57 -14.78 -13.67
CA LEU A 156 10.30 -15.05 -14.34
C LEU A 156 9.23 -14.07 -13.83
N TYR A 157 8.78 -13.19 -14.72
CA TYR A 157 7.82 -12.13 -14.40
C TYR A 157 6.50 -12.36 -15.13
N LEU A 158 5.47 -12.70 -14.37
CA LEU A 158 4.15 -13.13 -14.82
C LEU A 158 3.03 -12.29 -14.23
N GLN A 159 3.35 -11.20 -13.54
CA GLN A 159 2.37 -10.38 -12.86
C GLN A 159 1.37 -9.72 -13.82
N HIS A 160 0.16 -9.46 -13.32
CA HIS A 160 -0.93 -8.89 -14.13
C HIS A 160 -1.27 -9.75 -15.36
N ASN A 161 -1.61 -11.01 -15.10
CA ASN A 161 -2.16 -11.96 -16.07
C ASN A 161 -3.46 -12.56 -15.50
N GLU A 162 -3.95 -13.63 -16.13
CA GLU A 162 -5.19 -14.32 -15.72
C GLU A 162 -4.93 -15.77 -15.30
N LEU A 163 -3.71 -16.08 -14.83
CA LEU A 163 -3.29 -17.45 -14.53
C LEU A 163 -4.14 -18.04 -13.41
N THR A 164 -4.73 -19.21 -13.67
CA THR A 164 -5.52 -19.96 -12.67
C THR A 164 -4.73 -21.05 -11.98
N CYS A 165 -3.67 -21.55 -12.61
CA CYS A 165 -2.78 -22.58 -12.07
C CYS A 165 -1.35 -22.40 -12.59
N ILE A 166 -0.42 -23.12 -11.94
CA ILE A 166 0.97 -23.27 -12.36
C ILE A 166 1.16 -24.71 -12.85
N PRO A 167 1.84 -24.95 -13.98
CA PRO A 167 2.03 -26.30 -14.52
C PRO A 167 2.91 -27.17 -13.60
N GLU A 168 2.74 -28.48 -13.72
CA GLU A 168 3.65 -29.45 -13.11
C GLU A 168 5.07 -29.31 -13.68
N GLY A 169 6.10 -29.71 -12.93
CA GLY A 169 7.50 -29.62 -13.38
C GLY A 169 8.20 -28.30 -13.03
N PHE A 170 7.55 -27.36 -12.34
CA PHE A 170 8.18 -26.10 -11.91
C PHE A 170 9.45 -26.30 -11.06
N GLU A 171 9.60 -27.46 -10.39
CA GLU A 171 10.82 -27.86 -9.68
C GLU A 171 12.08 -27.92 -10.56
N GLN A 172 11.93 -28.02 -11.89
CA GLN A 172 13.06 -28.04 -12.84
C GLN A 172 13.72 -26.67 -12.99
N LEU A 173 13.08 -25.59 -12.54
CA LEU A 173 13.62 -24.22 -12.58
C LEU A 173 14.53 -23.93 -11.38
N PHE A 174 15.49 -24.83 -11.09
CA PHE A 174 16.33 -24.79 -9.89
C PHE A 174 17.28 -23.58 -9.81
N ASN A 175 17.52 -22.89 -10.93
CA ASN A 175 18.31 -21.64 -11.00
C ASN A 175 17.47 -20.37 -10.81
N LEU A 176 16.14 -20.49 -10.64
CA LEU A 176 15.26 -19.35 -10.50
C LEU A 176 15.56 -18.60 -9.19
N GLU A 177 15.78 -17.29 -9.29
CA GLU A 177 16.11 -16.40 -8.17
C GLU A 177 14.96 -15.44 -7.84
N ASP A 178 14.17 -15.04 -8.86
CA ASP A 178 13.08 -14.07 -8.75
C ASP A 178 11.84 -14.57 -9.52
N LEU A 179 10.73 -14.76 -8.80
CA LEU A 179 9.45 -15.20 -9.37
C LEU A 179 8.34 -14.24 -8.93
N ASP A 180 7.74 -13.56 -9.91
CA ASP A 180 6.59 -12.69 -9.69
C ASP A 180 5.33 -13.25 -10.37
N LEU A 181 4.39 -13.70 -9.55
CA LEU A 181 3.08 -14.23 -9.93
C LEU A 181 1.94 -13.34 -9.43
N SER A 182 2.24 -12.11 -9.01
CA SER A 182 1.23 -11.23 -8.43
C SER A 182 0.14 -10.82 -9.41
N ASN A 183 -1.04 -10.43 -8.90
CA ASN A 183 -2.16 -9.99 -9.75
C ASN A 183 -2.55 -11.05 -10.80
N ASN A 184 -2.81 -12.26 -10.33
CA ASN A 184 -3.32 -13.39 -11.12
C ASN A 184 -4.60 -13.95 -10.44
N ARG A 185 -5.04 -15.13 -10.85
CA ARG A 185 -6.24 -15.80 -10.33
C ARG A 185 -5.90 -17.15 -9.67
N LEU A 186 -4.68 -17.28 -9.13
CA LEU A 186 -4.20 -18.52 -8.53
C LEU A 186 -4.99 -18.84 -7.26
N THR A 187 -5.54 -20.04 -7.18
CA THR A 187 -6.24 -20.55 -5.98
C THR A 187 -5.34 -21.38 -5.07
N THR A 188 -4.28 -21.96 -5.63
CA THR A 188 -3.27 -22.77 -4.95
C THR A 188 -1.90 -22.54 -5.56
N VAL A 189 -0.84 -22.91 -4.84
CA VAL A 189 0.52 -23.02 -5.38
C VAL A 189 1.03 -24.45 -5.21
N PRO A 190 1.81 -24.99 -6.16
CA PRO A 190 2.32 -26.36 -6.09
C PRO A 190 3.26 -26.58 -4.89
N ALA A 191 3.15 -27.75 -4.25
CA ALA A 191 4.10 -28.16 -3.20
C ALA A 191 5.54 -28.26 -3.72
N SER A 192 5.72 -28.50 -5.04
CA SER A 192 7.02 -28.61 -5.69
C SER A 192 7.84 -27.32 -5.68
N PHE A 193 7.26 -26.17 -5.32
CA PHE A 193 7.99 -24.90 -5.12
C PHE A 193 9.11 -25.03 -4.07
N CYS A 194 8.99 -25.98 -3.14
CA CYS A 194 10.05 -26.30 -2.17
C CYS A 194 11.41 -26.64 -2.83
N SER A 195 11.38 -27.13 -4.08
CA SER A 195 12.58 -27.53 -4.82
C SER A 195 13.30 -26.36 -5.51
N LEU A 196 12.69 -25.16 -5.52
CA LEU A 196 13.30 -23.93 -6.06
C LEU A 196 14.37 -23.39 -5.11
N SER A 197 15.47 -24.14 -4.97
CA SER A 197 16.50 -23.92 -3.97
C SER A 197 17.28 -22.61 -4.12
N SER A 198 17.28 -22.01 -5.31
CA SER A 198 17.92 -20.71 -5.59
C SER A 198 17.00 -19.50 -5.38
N LEU A 199 15.70 -19.71 -5.15
CA LEU A 199 14.73 -18.62 -5.14
C LEU A 199 14.96 -17.71 -3.95
N VAL A 200 15.08 -16.41 -4.23
CA VAL A 200 15.33 -15.35 -3.24
C VAL A 200 14.06 -14.54 -3.01
N ARG A 201 13.28 -14.30 -4.07
CA ARG A 201 12.06 -13.48 -4.03
C ARG A 201 10.89 -14.22 -4.67
N LEU A 202 9.80 -14.33 -3.93
CA LEU A 202 8.54 -14.90 -4.38
C LEU A 202 7.40 -13.92 -4.11
N ASN A 203 6.76 -13.45 -5.17
CA ASN A 203 5.60 -12.57 -5.06
C ASN A 203 4.35 -13.31 -5.55
N LEU A 204 3.42 -13.55 -4.61
CA LEU A 204 2.12 -14.20 -4.79
C LEU A 204 0.97 -13.23 -4.47
N SER A 205 1.26 -11.94 -4.32
CA SER A 205 0.26 -10.96 -3.89
C SER A 205 -0.89 -10.80 -4.89
N SER A 206 -2.07 -10.40 -4.41
CA SER A 206 -3.25 -10.15 -5.25
C SER A 206 -3.65 -11.38 -6.07
N ASN A 207 -3.79 -12.52 -5.39
CA ASN A 207 -4.30 -13.78 -5.93
C ASN A 207 -5.53 -14.25 -5.13
N GLN A 208 -5.94 -15.51 -5.28
CA GLN A 208 -7.09 -16.10 -4.61
C GLN A 208 -6.69 -17.25 -3.68
N LEU A 209 -5.47 -17.21 -3.12
CA LEU A 209 -4.92 -18.27 -2.29
C LEU A 209 -5.67 -18.36 -0.96
N LYS A 210 -6.15 -19.55 -0.62
CA LYS A 210 -6.80 -19.83 0.69
C LYS A 210 -5.82 -20.36 1.73
N SER A 211 -4.75 -21.01 1.27
CA SER A 211 -3.68 -21.54 2.09
C SER A 211 -2.37 -21.56 1.29
N LEU A 212 -1.25 -21.69 2.01
CA LEU A 212 0.06 -21.99 1.44
C LEU A 212 0.41 -23.45 1.75
N PRO A 213 1.10 -24.17 0.84
CA PRO A 213 1.60 -25.52 1.11
C PRO A 213 2.68 -25.46 2.20
N ALA A 214 2.69 -26.45 3.11
CA ALA A 214 3.67 -26.53 4.20
C ALA A 214 5.10 -26.68 3.66
N GLU A 215 5.24 -27.30 2.49
CA GLU A 215 6.49 -27.56 1.79
C GLU A 215 7.23 -26.27 1.39
N ILE A 216 6.54 -25.12 1.31
CA ILE A 216 7.18 -23.83 1.03
C ILE A 216 8.30 -23.49 2.02
N SER A 217 8.23 -24.06 3.24
CA SER A 217 9.28 -23.97 4.26
C SER A 217 10.62 -24.57 3.84
N GLY A 218 10.64 -25.47 2.85
CA GLY A 218 11.85 -26.08 2.31
C GLY A 218 12.74 -25.12 1.51
N MET A 219 12.26 -23.91 1.19
CA MET A 219 12.97 -22.93 0.36
C MET A 219 14.06 -22.19 1.15
N LYS A 220 15.23 -22.82 1.30
CA LYS A 220 16.33 -22.37 2.17
C LYS A 220 16.95 -21.01 1.82
N ARG A 221 16.80 -20.51 0.60
CA ARG A 221 17.35 -19.21 0.16
C ARG A 221 16.30 -18.11 0.04
N LEU A 222 15.04 -18.41 0.31
CA LEU A 222 13.96 -17.43 0.16
C LEU A 222 14.09 -16.36 1.25
N LYS A 223 14.25 -15.12 0.80
CA LYS A 223 14.38 -13.96 1.67
C LYS A 223 13.09 -13.16 1.71
N HIS A 224 12.42 -13.00 0.59
CA HIS A 224 11.22 -12.16 0.49
C HIS A 224 10.04 -13.00 0.01
N LEU A 225 8.99 -13.05 0.84
CA LEU A 225 7.73 -13.69 0.52
C LEU A 225 6.60 -12.66 0.63
N ASP A 226 5.98 -12.34 -0.50
CA ASP A 226 4.80 -11.47 -0.54
C ASP A 226 3.54 -12.28 -0.88
N CYS A 227 2.62 -12.34 0.07
CA CYS A 227 1.31 -12.98 -0.03
C CYS A 227 0.18 -11.99 0.27
N ASN A 228 0.40 -10.68 0.11
CA ASN A 228 -0.59 -9.65 0.34
C ASN A 228 -1.86 -9.86 -0.50
N SER A 229 -3.02 -9.38 -0.03
CA SER A 229 -4.27 -9.38 -0.79
C SER A 229 -4.65 -10.76 -1.34
N ASN A 230 -4.72 -11.74 -0.44
CA ASN A 230 -5.19 -13.10 -0.72
C ASN A 230 -6.33 -13.46 0.24
N PHE A 231 -6.71 -14.72 0.32
CA PHE A 231 -7.74 -15.22 1.23
C PHE A 231 -7.17 -16.17 2.30
N LEU A 232 -5.90 -15.98 2.70
CA LEU A 232 -5.23 -16.85 3.67
C LEU A 232 -5.93 -16.76 5.03
N GLU A 233 -6.46 -17.88 5.51
CA GLU A 233 -7.07 -17.97 6.86
C GLU A 233 -6.04 -18.33 7.93
N THR A 234 -5.01 -19.07 7.52
CA THR A 234 -3.85 -19.46 8.34
C THR A 234 -2.59 -19.45 7.49
N VAL A 235 -1.45 -19.47 8.17
CA VAL A 235 -0.13 -19.73 7.56
C VAL A 235 0.35 -21.09 8.10
N PRO A 236 0.95 -21.96 7.27
CA PRO A 236 1.44 -23.25 7.74
C PRO A 236 2.45 -23.06 8.88
N PRO A 237 2.35 -23.79 10.00
CA PRO A 237 3.30 -23.72 11.11
C PRO A 237 4.74 -23.95 10.67
N GLU A 238 4.95 -24.74 9.61
CA GLU A 238 6.25 -25.03 9.03
C GLU A 238 6.95 -23.79 8.47
N LEU A 239 6.22 -22.72 8.13
CA LEU A 239 6.82 -21.44 7.72
C LEU A 239 7.78 -20.89 8.79
N ALA A 240 7.55 -21.25 10.06
CA ALA A 240 8.43 -20.96 11.18
C ALA A 240 9.89 -21.40 10.96
N ASN A 241 10.11 -22.43 10.12
CA ASN A 241 11.41 -23.04 9.86
C ASN A 241 12.25 -22.30 8.80
N MET A 242 11.75 -21.21 8.21
CA MET A 242 12.44 -20.49 7.16
C MET A 242 13.53 -19.56 7.71
N GLU A 243 14.73 -20.12 7.90
CA GLU A 243 15.87 -19.41 8.51
C GLU A 243 16.35 -18.18 7.74
N SER A 244 16.20 -18.18 6.41
CA SER A 244 16.66 -17.09 5.52
C SER A 244 15.63 -15.97 5.31
N LEU A 245 14.42 -16.10 5.83
CA LEU A 245 13.34 -15.16 5.57
C LEU A 245 13.63 -13.80 6.23
N GLU A 246 13.68 -12.75 5.43
CA GLU A 246 13.95 -11.37 5.86
C GLU A 246 12.69 -10.50 5.81
N LEU A 247 11.83 -10.70 4.81
CA LEU A 247 10.62 -9.89 4.58
C LEU A 247 9.41 -10.81 4.37
N LEU A 248 8.38 -10.64 5.19
CA LEU A 248 7.12 -11.37 5.09
C LEU A 248 5.92 -10.41 5.02
N TYR A 249 5.23 -10.44 3.88
CA TYR A 249 4.05 -9.62 3.65
C TYR A 249 2.79 -10.48 3.55
N LEU A 250 1.84 -10.23 4.45
CA LEU A 250 0.60 -10.98 4.66
C LEU A 250 -0.61 -10.03 4.81
N ARG A 251 -0.49 -8.76 4.40
CA ARG A 251 -1.58 -7.78 4.52
C ARG A 251 -2.81 -8.19 3.73
N ARG A 252 -3.99 -7.74 4.14
CA ARG A 252 -5.25 -7.98 3.40
C ARG A 252 -5.50 -9.47 3.18
N ASN A 253 -5.48 -10.22 4.27
CA ASN A 253 -5.83 -11.64 4.29
C ASN A 253 -6.97 -11.87 5.31
N LYS A 254 -7.21 -13.12 5.70
CA LYS A 254 -8.24 -13.51 6.67
C LYS A 254 -7.63 -14.15 7.92
N LEU A 255 -6.38 -13.81 8.25
CA LEU A 255 -5.65 -14.40 9.37
C LEU A 255 -6.34 -14.04 10.69
N ARG A 256 -6.66 -15.04 11.52
CA ARG A 256 -7.22 -14.85 12.86
C ARG A 256 -6.18 -14.88 13.98
N PHE A 257 -5.03 -15.47 13.69
CA PHE A 257 -3.92 -15.62 14.63
C PHE A 257 -2.62 -15.33 13.90
N LEU A 258 -1.65 -14.77 14.62
CA LEU A 258 -0.29 -14.63 14.14
C LEU A 258 0.44 -15.97 14.35
N PRO A 259 1.10 -16.55 13.34
CA PRO A 259 1.90 -17.76 13.55
C PRO A 259 3.16 -17.46 14.38
N GLU A 260 3.70 -18.50 15.02
CA GLU A 260 4.99 -18.44 15.71
C GLU A 260 6.15 -18.56 14.71
N PHE A 261 7.29 -17.92 15.01
CA PHE A 261 8.46 -17.91 14.14
C PHE A 261 9.78 -18.30 14.85
N PRO A 262 9.87 -19.49 15.50
CA PRO A 262 11.05 -19.91 16.25
C PRO A 262 12.39 -19.86 15.50
N SER A 263 12.40 -20.15 14.20
CA SER A 263 13.65 -20.25 13.41
C SER A 263 13.90 -19.05 12.49
N CYS A 264 12.93 -18.14 12.32
CA CYS A 264 13.06 -16.96 11.43
C CYS A 264 13.83 -15.81 12.11
N ARG A 265 15.08 -16.07 12.50
CA ARG A 265 15.92 -15.11 13.25
C ARG A 265 16.36 -13.90 12.42
N LEU A 266 16.26 -13.98 11.10
CA LEU A 266 16.65 -12.91 10.17
C LEU A 266 15.47 -12.03 9.74
N LEU A 267 14.26 -12.28 10.27
CA LEU A 267 13.06 -11.54 9.87
C LEU A 267 13.15 -10.08 10.33
N LYS A 268 13.19 -9.17 9.37
CA LYS A 268 13.31 -7.71 9.56
C LYS A 268 11.96 -7.01 9.45
N GLU A 269 11.11 -7.45 8.53
CA GLU A 269 9.81 -6.83 8.29
C GLU A 269 8.71 -7.88 8.30
N LEU A 270 7.69 -7.63 9.14
CA LEU A 270 6.49 -8.45 9.22
C LEU A 270 5.27 -7.54 9.04
N HIS A 271 4.59 -7.71 7.91
CA HIS A 271 3.40 -6.94 7.57
C HIS A 271 2.16 -7.82 7.60
N VAL A 272 1.38 -7.72 8.65
CA VAL A 272 0.18 -8.52 8.90
C VAL A 272 -1.07 -7.65 9.08
N GLY A 273 -1.02 -6.41 8.61
CA GLY A 273 -2.14 -5.48 8.68
C GLY A 273 -3.35 -5.88 7.82
N GLU A 274 -4.52 -5.28 8.08
CA GLU A 274 -5.77 -5.58 7.36
C GLU A 274 -6.12 -7.08 7.41
N ASN A 275 -6.13 -7.66 8.61
CA ASN A 275 -6.47 -9.06 8.90
C ASN A 275 -7.55 -9.13 10.01
N GLN A 276 -7.72 -10.30 10.64
CA GLN A 276 -8.70 -10.53 11.70
C GLN A 276 -8.02 -11.01 13.01
N ILE A 277 -6.78 -10.59 13.27
CA ILE A 277 -6.00 -11.05 14.41
C ILE A 277 -6.55 -10.44 15.71
N GLU A 278 -6.98 -11.29 16.64
CA GLU A 278 -7.65 -10.86 17.88
C GLU A 278 -6.69 -10.74 19.08
N MET A 279 -5.62 -11.53 19.09
CA MET A 279 -4.70 -11.62 20.21
C MET A 279 -3.25 -11.66 19.75
N LEU A 280 -2.38 -10.97 20.50
CA LEU A 280 -0.94 -11.02 20.38
C LEU A 280 -0.36 -11.53 21.71
N GLY A 281 -0.02 -12.82 21.76
CA GLY A 281 0.60 -13.44 22.95
C GLY A 281 2.13 -13.32 22.99
N PRO A 282 2.77 -13.57 24.15
CA PRO A 282 4.23 -13.51 24.34
C PRO A 282 5.02 -14.42 23.40
N GLU A 283 4.52 -15.63 23.14
CA GLU A 283 5.21 -16.64 22.32
C GLU A 283 5.47 -16.16 20.88
N HIS A 284 4.58 -15.32 20.33
CA HIS A 284 4.75 -14.78 18.98
C HIS A 284 5.91 -13.76 18.89
N LEU A 285 6.24 -13.10 19.99
CA LEU A 285 7.24 -12.02 20.03
C LEU A 285 8.63 -12.51 20.43
N LYS A 286 8.69 -13.59 21.21
CA LYS A 286 9.91 -14.17 21.80
C LYS A 286 11.05 -14.41 20.82
N HIS A 287 10.74 -14.70 19.56
CA HIS A 287 11.71 -15.09 18.55
C HIS A 287 12.04 -13.99 17.53
N LEU A 288 11.33 -12.86 17.55
CA LEU A 288 11.42 -11.78 16.56
C LEU A 288 12.49 -10.72 16.91
N ASN A 289 13.67 -11.13 17.38
CA ASN A 289 14.66 -10.20 17.95
C ASN A 289 15.29 -9.22 16.94
N SER A 290 15.26 -9.55 15.65
CA SER A 290 15.83 -8.74 14.56
C SER A 290 14.80 -7.90 13.80
N ILE A 291 13.55 -7.90 14.26
CA ILE A 291 12.48 -7.16 13.58
C ILE A 291 12.67 -5.65 13.71
N LEU A 292 12.55 -4.95 12.59
CA LEU A 292 12.65 -3.50 12.47
C LEU A 292 11.26 -2.88 12.24
N VAL A 293 10.42 -3.57 11.47
CA VAL A 293 9.06 -3.13 11.13
C VAL A 293 8.07 -4.22 11.50
N LEU A 294 7.15 -3.88 12.41
CA LEU A 294 6.00 -4.71 12.74
C LEU A 294 4.73 -3.91 12.44
N ASP A 295 3.98 -4.38 11.46
CA ASP A 295 2.73 -3.76 11.07
C ASP A 295 1.55 -4.69 11.32
N LEU A 296 0.72 -4.27 12.28
CA LEU A 296 -0.48 -4.95 12.78
C LEU A 296 -1.72 -4.06 12.60
N ARG A 297 -1.67 -3.04 11.73
CA ARG A 297 -2.80 -2.13 11.52
C ARG A 297 -4.08 -2.86 11.08
N ASP A 298 -5.26 -2.28 11.31
CA ASP A 298 -6.53 -2.81 10.81
C ASP A 298 -6.72 -4.30 11.18
N ASN A 299 -6.56 -4.62 12.47
CA ASN A 299 -6.82 -5.93 13.07
C ASN A 299 -7.82 -5.78 14.23
N LYS A 300 -7.96 -6.80 15.08
CA LYS A 300 -8.90 -6.84 16.21
C LYS A 300 -8.19 -6.96 17.57
N LEU A 301 -6.95 -6.48 17.65
CA LEU A 301 -6.14 -6.63 18.86
C LEU A 301 -6.73 -5.85 20.03
N LYS A 302 -6.93 -6.50 21.17
CA LYS A 302 -7.47 -5.86 22.40
C LYS A 302 -6.39 -5.30 23.32
N SER A 303 -5.20 -5.87 23.28
CA SER A 303 -4.06 -5.49 24.12
C SER A 303 -2.74 -5.88 23.44
N VAL A 304 -1.66 -5.25 23.92
CA VAL A 304 -0.28 -5.59 23.54
C VAL A 304 0.43 -6.13 24.78
N PRO A 305 1.14 -7.26 24.71
CA PRO A 305 1.82 -7.86 25.86
C PRO A 305 3.10 -7.10 26.23
N ASP A 306 3.56 -7.22 27.47
CA ASP A 306 4.78 -6.56 27.98
C ASP A 306 6.06 -7.05 27.29
N GLU A 307 6.03 -8.27 26.77
CA GLU A 307 7.10 -8.91 26.01
C GLU A 307 7.36 -8.25 24.66
N ILE A 308 6.58 -7.25 24.26
CA ILE A 308 6.94 -6.34 23.15
C ILE A 308 8.31 -5.69 23.36
N THR A 309 8.73 -5.55 24.63
CA THR A 309 10.07 -5.06 25.00
C THR A 309 11.23 -5.95 24.56
N LEU A 310 10.97 -7.22 24.22
CA LEU A 310 11.99 -8.12 23.66
C LEU A 310 12.47 -7.64 22.27
N LEU A 311 11.63 -6.88 21.55
CA LEU A 311 11.91 -6.38 20.21
C LEU A 311 12.79 -5.13 20.25
N GLN A 312 14.01 -5.24 20.77
CA GLN A 312 14.91 -4.09 20.98
C GLN A 312 15.32 -3.38 19.69
N SER A 313 15.30 -4.09 18.56
CA SER A 313 15.62 -3.57 17.23
C SER A 313 14.45 -2.85 16.55
N LEU A 314 13.25 -2.91 17.13
CA LEU A 314 12.03 -2.41 16.48
C LEU A 314 12.10 -0.89 16.32
N GLU A 315 11.94 -0.43 15.07
CA GLU A 315 11.96 0.99 14.72
C GLU A 315 10.56 1.52 14.41
N ARG A 316 9.73 0.69 13.76
CA ARG A 316 8.38 1.04 13.32
C ARG A 316 7.38 0.01 13.84
N LEU A 317 6.45 0.49 14.65
CA LEU A 317 5.31 -0.28 15.13
C LEU A 317 4.01 0.39 14.67
N ASP A 318 3.22 -0.31 13.87
CA ASP A 318 1.90 0.15 13.43
C ASP A 318 0.81 -0.69 14.08
N LEU A 319 0.05 -0.09 14.98
CA LEU A 319 -1.06 -0.71 15.70
C LEU A 319 -2.38 0.01 15.40
N SER A 320 -2.41 0.86 14.36
CA SER A 320 -3.59 1.66 14.03
C SER A 320 -4.82 0.79 13.75
N ASN A 321 -6.02 1.34 14.00
CA ASN A 321 -7.31 0.68 13.76
C ASN A 321 -7.41 -0.73 14.36
N ASN A 322 -7.15 -0.84 15.67
CA ASN A 322 -7.39 -2.04 16.47
C ASN A 322 -8.35 -1.71 17.63
N ASP A 323 -8.60 -2.67 18.51
CA ASP A 323 -9.45 -2.54 19.71
C ASP A 323 -8.64 -2.34 21.00
N ILE A 324 -7.43 -1.75 20.89
CA ILE A 324 -6.49 -1.64 22.01
C ILE A 324 -6.99 -0.61 23.03
N SER A 325 -7.26 -1.06 24.25
CA SER A 325 -7.78 -0.21 25.33
C SER A 325 -6.69 0.43 26.18
N SER A 326 -5.56 -0.25 26.35
CA SER A 326 -4.39 0.21 27.09
C SER A 326 -3.11 -0.30 26.44
N LEU A 327 -2.03 0.46 26.60
CA LEU A 327 -0.69 0.04 26.22
C LEU A 327 0.12 -0.29 27.47
N PRO A 328 0.98 -1.33 27.40
CA PRO A 328 1.89 -1.63 28.49
C PRO A 328 2.90 -0.49 28.69
N CYS A 329 3.16 -0.11 29.94
CA CYS A 329 4.15 0.92 30.27
C CYS A 329 5.54 0.53 29.77
N SER A 330 5.83 -0.78 29.75
CA SER A 330 7.07 -1.37 29.26
C SER A 330 7.40 -0.98 27.81
N LEU A 331 6.40 -0.69 26.96
CA LEU A 331 6.58 -0.19 25.60
C LEU A 331 7.42 1.10 25.54
N GLY A 332 7.38 1.92 26.59
CA GLY A 332 8.21 3.12 26.71
C GLY A 332 9.72 2.84 26.75
N LYS A 333 10.15 1.61 27.04
CA LYS A 333 11.56 1.20 27.04
C LYS A 333 12.14 1.01 25.64
N LEU A 334 11.30 0.90 24.61
CA LEU A 334 11.73 0.73 23.22
C LEU A 334 12.15 2.08 22.60
N HIS A 335 13.06 2.01 21.63
CA HIS A 335 13.55 3.18 20.87
C HIS A 335 12.84 3.32 19.52
N LEU A 336 11.49 3.33 19.54
CA LEU A 336 10.70 3.43 18.31
C LEU A 336 10.89 4.80 17.64
N LYS A 337 11.13 4.80 16.33
CA LYS A 337 11.11 5.99 15.48
C LYS A 337 9.67 6.35 15.10
N PHE A 338 8.82 5.34 14.91
CA PHE A 338 7.43 5.49 14.52
C PHE A 338 6.53 4.55 15.31
N LEU A 339 5.47 5.11 15.90
CA LEU A 339 4.40 4.39 16.58
C LEU A 339 3.06 4.98 16.14
N ALA A 340 2.26 4.19 15.43
CA ALA A 340 0.89 4.55 15.07
C ALA A 340 -0.11 3.84 15.99
N LEU A 341 -1.00 4.63 16.59
CA LEU A 341 -2.01 4.19 17.54
C LEU A 341 -3.42 4.68 17.20
N GLU A 342 -3.56 5.38 16.07
CA GLU A 342 -4.81 5.95 15.59
C GLU A 342 -5.92 4.89 15.51
N GLY A 343 -7.17 5.29 15.71
CA GLY A 343 -8.31 4.37 15.60
C GLY A 343 -8.50 3.38 16.77
N ASN A 344 -7.65 3.40 17.81
CA ASN A 344 -7.81 2.56 19.00
C ASN A 344 -8.62 3.25 20.12
N PRO A 345 -9.42 2.52 20.90
CA PRO A 345 -10.15 3.03 22.06
C PRO A 345 -9.25 3.21 23.31
N LEU A 346 -8.09 3.86 23.16
CA LEU A 346 -7.12 4.04 24.24
C LEU A 346 -7.72 4.89 25.38
N ARG A 347 -7.77 4.33 26.59
CA ARG A 347 -8.27 5.01 27.79
C ARG A 347 -7.17 5.59 28.67
N THR A 348 -5.97 5.00 28.63
CA THR A 348 -4.87 5.32 29.55
C THR A 348 -4.01 6.50 29.10
N ILE A 349 -3.97 6.80 27.80
CA ILE A 349 -3.15 7.86 27.22
C ILE A 349 -4.07 8.94 26.65
N ARG A 350 -3.89 10.18 27.08
CA ARG A 350 -4.64 11.33 26.54
C ARG A 350 -4.32 11.53 25.06
N ARG A 351 -5.32 11.89 24.26
CA ARG A 351 -5.17 12.11 22.82
C ARG A 351 -4.18 13.21 22.47
N GLU A 352 -4.07 14.26 23.28
CA GLU A 352 -3.06 15.31 23.11
C GLU A 352 -1.63 14.76 23.10
N ILE A 353 -1.34 13.75 23.94
CA ILE A 353 -0.03 13.11 24.02
C ILE A 353 0.21 12.27 22.75
N ILE A 354 -0.83 11.59 22.27
CA ILE A 354 -0.79 10.81 21.02
C ILE A 354 -0.51 11.74 19.83
N ASN A 355 -1.20 12.88 19.75
CA ASN A 355 -1.05 13.86 18.66
C ASN A 355 0.31 14.58 18.67
N LYS A 356 0.96 14.70 19.83
CA LYS A 356 2.34 15.22 19.94
C LYS A 356 3.38 14.28 19.34
N GLY A 357 2.99 13.07 18.96
CA GLY A 357 3.82 12.11 18.23
C GLY A 357 4.51 11.06 19.11
N THR A 358 5.19 10.14 18.46
CA THR A 358 5.75 8.91 19.06
C THR A 358 6.63 9.15 20.29
N GLN A 359 7.52 10.15 20.25
CA GLN A 359 8.46 10.37 21.35
C GLN A 359 7.78 10.80 22.65
N GLU A 360 6.70 11.60 22.55
CA GLU A 360 5.97 12.07 23.73
C GLU A 360 5.12 10.95 24.34
N VAL A 361 4.54 10.08 23.49
CA VAL A 361 3.86 8.85 23.95
C VAL A 361 4.83 7.94 24.72
N LEU A 362 6.02 7.69 24.18
CA LEU A 362 7.02 6.86 24.84
C LEU A 362 7.53 7.50 26.15
N LYS A 363 7.67 8.83 26.18
CA LYS A 363 8.04 9.57 27.39
C LYS A 363 6.97 9.47 28.47
N TYR A 364 5.69 9.59 28.10
CA TYR A 364 4.56 9.39 29.00
C TYR A 364 4.57 7.97 29.59
N LEU A 365 4.70 6.94 28.75
CA LEU A 365 4.76 5.56 29.22
C LEU A 365 5.95 5.31 30.15
N ARG A 366 7.12 5.88 29.86
CA ARG A 366 8.30 5.82 30.75
C ARG A 366 8.08 6.50 32.10
N SER A 367 7.35 7.62 32.13
CA SER A 367 7.08 8.31 33.39
C SER A 367 6.24 7.45 34.35
N LYS A 368 5.35 6.62 33.79
CA LYS A 368 4.51 5.68 34.56
C LYS A 368 5.28 4.49 35.15
N ILE A 369 6.43 4.13 34.58
CA ILE A 369 7.29 3.06 35.14
C ILE A 369 7.96 3.51 36.45
N LYS A 370 8.19 4.81 36.64
CA LYS A 370 8.87 5.35 37.84
C LYS A 370 7.97 5.45 39.07
N ASP A 371 6.65 5.45 38.87
CA ASP A 371 5.67 5.47 39.98
C ASP A 371 5.44 4.06 40.58
N ASP A 372 6.03 2.99 40.01
CA ASP A 372 5.85 1.59 40.41
C ASP A 372 6.99 1.02 41.32
N GLU A 373 7.88 1.85 41.88
CA GLU A 373 8.72 1.40 43.01
C GLU A 373 7.92 1.45 44.33
N PRO A 374 7.95 0.38 45.16
CA PRO A 374 6.96 0.19 46.21
C PRO A 374 7.24 1.09 47.42
N SER A 375 6.56 2.22 47.51
CA SER A 375 6.42 2.94 48.78
C SER A 375 5.40 2.22 49.67
N GLN A 376 5.93 1.54 50.68
CA GLN A 376 5.34 1.11 51.95
C GLN A 376 3.80 1.03 52.04
N SER A 377 3.37 -0.22 52.26
CA SER A 377 2.09 -0.66 52.78
C SER A 377 1.52 0.19 53.91
N ASP A 378 0.28 0.62 53.75
CA ASP A 378 -0.71 0.73 54.83
C ASP A 378 -2.09 0.31 54.28
N PRO A 379 -2.98 -0.24 55.13
CA PRO A 379 -3.82 -1.38 54.77
C PRO A 379 -5.01 -0.95 53.91
N VAL A 380 -5.12 -1.56 52.74
CA VAL A 380 -6.38 -1.55 51.98
C VAL A 380 -7.34 -2.45 52.73
N THR A 381 -8.35 -1.82 53.33
CA THR A 381 -9.54 -2.50 53.83
C THR A 381 -10.20 -3.17 52.64
N GLU A 382 -10.13 -4.51 52.61
CA GLU A 382 -10.99 -5.33 51.77
C GLU A 382 -12.42 -4.84 51.95
N THR A 383 -12.99 -4.23 50.91
CA THR A 383 -14.42 -4.01 50.85
C THR A 383 -14.94 -4.73 49.62
N ALA A 384 -15.86 -5.65 49.92
CA ALA A 384 -16.51 -6.60 49.06
C ALA A 384 -17.02 -6.02 47.72
N MET A 385 -16.96 -6.89 46.72
CA MET A 385 -17.76 -6.97 45.50
C MET A 385 -18.92 -5.97 45.35
N THR A 386 -18.96 -5.30 44.20
CA THR A 386 -20.15 -5.26 43.32
C THR A 386 -19.70 -4.91 41.89
N LEU A 387 -20.04 -5.76 40.92
CA LEU A 387 -19.85 -5.48 39.49
C LEU A 387 -20.74 -4.28 39.09
N PRO A 388 -20.22 -3.22 38.46
CA PRO A 388 -21.05 -2.22 37.80
C PRO A 388 -21.20 -2.58 36.32
N SER A 389 -21.81 -3.73 36.02
CA SER A 389 -22.21 -4.08 34.65
C SER A 389 -23.59 -3.55 34.27
N GLU A 390 -24.26 -2.76 35.13
CA GLU A 390 -25.59 -2.20 34.85
C GLU A 390 -25.78 -0.72 35.23
N SER A 391 -24.71 0.01 35.60
CA SER A 391 -24.83 1.46 35.72
C SER A 391 -24.79 2.11 34.33
N ARG A 392 -25.94 2.64 33.89
CA ARG A 392 -26.08 3.37 32.61
C ARG A 392 -25.13 4.57 32.48
N VAL A 393 -24.65 5.10 33.61
CA VAL A 393 -23.72 6.23 33.68
C VAL A 393 -22.55 5.89 34.60
N ASN A 394 -21.32 6.10 34.12
CA ASN A 394 -20.11 5.86 34.90
C ASN A 394 -19.82 7.07 35.81
N VAL A 395 -20.45 7.09 36.99
CA VAL A 395 -20.29 8.18 37.97
C VAL A 395 -18.83 8.34 38.42
N HIS A 396 -18.05 7.25 38.46
CA HIS A 396 -16.62 7.31 38.78
C HIS A 396 -15.80 8.06 37.71
N ALA A 397 -16.13 7.93 36.43
CA ALA A 397 -15.49 8.71 35.36
C ALA A 397 -15.79 10.20 35.47
N ILE A 398 -17.00 10.57 35.88
CA ILE A 398 -17.38 11.97 36.09
C ILE A 398 -16.61 12.59 37.27
N VAL A 399 -16.54 11.88 38.41
CA VAL A 399 -15.89 12.39 39.63
C VAL A 399 -14.36 12.38 39.52
N THR A 400 -13.77 11.30 39.01
CA THR A 400 -12.31 11.12 39.00
C THR A 400 -11.68 11.69 37.73
N LEU A 401 -12.29 11.45 36.56
CA LEU A 401 -11.69 11.79 35.27
C LEU A 401 -12.22 13.12 34.69
N LYS A 402 -13.31 13.66 35.25
CA LYS A 402 -14.02 14.83 34.71
C LYS A 402 -14.53 14.60 33.28
N ILE A 403 -14.85 13.35 32.94
CA ILE A 403 -15.33 12.94 31.63
C ILE A 403 -16.77 12.45 31.73
N LEU A 404 -17.64 13.00 30.89
CA LEU A 404 -18.97 12.47 30.65
C LEU A 404 -18.90 11.49 29.47
N ASP A 405 -18.79 10.20 29.79
CA ASP A 405 -18.65 9.14 28.79
C ASP A 405 -19.96 8.37 28.62
N TYR A 406 -20.49 8.39 27.40
CA TYR A 406 -21.58 7.56 26.93
C TYR A 406 -21.26 6.99 25.54
N SER A 407 -20.02 6.52 25.36
CA SER A 407 -19.59 5.90 24.11
C SER A 407 -19.95 4.41 24.01
N ASP A 408 -20.04 3.91 22.77
CA ASP A 408 -20.22 2.49 22.43
C ASP A 408 -21.47 1.84 23.06
N LYS A 409 -22.59 2.57 23.03
CA LYS A 409 -23.89 2.08 23.55
C LYS A 409 -24.86 1.69 22.46
N GLN A 410 -24.48 1.86 21.19
CA GLN A 410 -25.34 1.59 20.02
C GLN A 410 -26.70 2.33 20.09
N THR A 411 -26.76 3.47 20.77
CA THR A 411 -28.00 4.23 20.95
C THR A 411 -28.23 5.24 19.83
N THR A 412 -29.50 5.58 19.56
CA THR A 412 -29.88 6.66 18.64
C THR A 412 -30.08 8.01 19.35
N LEU A 413 -30.25 8.01 20.67
CA LEU A 413 -30.43 9.21 21.51
C LEU A 413 -29.65 9.06 22.82
N ILE A 414 -29.07 10.15 23.32
CA ILE A 414 -28.45 10.19 24.65
C ILE A 414 -29.55 10.41 25.70
N PRO A 415 -29.73 9.51 26.69
CA PRO A 415 -30.75 9.68 27.72
C PRO A 415 -30.52 10.92 28.60
N ASP A 416 -31.62 11.54 29.04
CA ASP A 416 -31.59 12.72 29.92
C ASP A 416 -30.87 12.47 31.25
N GLU A 417 -30.96 11.25 31.77
CA GLU A 417 -30.29 10.79 32.98
C GLU A 417 -28.76 10.96 32.93
N VAL A 418 -28.17 10.92 31.72
CA VAL A 418 -26.72 11.11 31.50
C VAL A 418 -26.31 12.54 31.85
N PHE A 419 -27.13 13.52 31.49
CA PHE A 419 -26.91 14.93 31.82
C PHE A 419 -27.23 15.20 33.29
N ASP A 420 -28.27 14.56 33.83
CA ASP A 420 -28.66 14.71 35.24
C ASP A 420 -27.58 14.22 36.21
N ALA A 421 -26.73 13.28 35.78
CA ALA A 421 -25.59 12.80 36.55
C ALA A 421 -24.46 13.84 36.72
N VAL A 422 -24.46 14.90 35.91
CA VAL A 422 -23.41 15.92 35.95
C VAL A 422 -23.56 16.86 37.16
N LYS A 423 -24.78 17.08 37.67
CA LYS A 423 -25.13 17.94 38.83
C LYS A 423 -24.10 19.05 39.14
N SER A 424 -23.25 18.82 40.15
CA SER A 424 -22.27 19.78 40.70
C SER A 424 -20.83 19.49 40.27
N ASN A 425 -20.62 18.46 39.43
CA ASN A 425 -19.30 18.01 39.01
C ASN A 425 -18.84 18.79 37.77
N ILE A 426 -17.57 19.17 37.76
CA ILE A 426 -16.97 19.85 36.61
C ILE A 426 -16.59 18.79 35.58
N VAL A 427 -17.25 18.82 34.42
CA VAL A 427 -16.92 17.96 33.27
C VAL A 427 -16.14 18.75 32.24
N THR A 428 -14.93 18.32 31.93
CA THR A 428 -14.08 18.97 30.91
C THR A 428 -14.21 18.30 29.55
N SER A 429 -14.53 17.00 29.51
CA SER A 429 -14.64 16.25 28.26
C SER A 429 -15.94 15.46 28.15
N VAL A 430 -16.54 15.48 26.96
CA VAL A 430 -17.75 14.72 26.62
C VAL A 430 -17.41 13.72 25.52
N ASN A 431 -17.74 12.45 25.74
CA ASN A 431 -17.52 11.38 24.78
C ASN A 431 -18.82 10.64 24.47
N PHE A 432 -19.40 10.92 23.31
CA PHE A 432 -20.62 10.26 22.79
C PHE A 432 -20.33 9.48 21.50
N SER A 433 -19.08 9.07 21.30
CA SER A 433 -18.65 8.35 20.10
C SER A 433 -19.16 6.90 20.02
N LYS A 434 -19.09 6.30 18.82
CA LYS A 434 -19.50 4.90 18.56
C LYS A 434 -20.96 4.62 18.92
N ASN A 435 -21.84 5.56 18.60
CA ASN A 435 -23.28 5.41 18.74
C ASN A 435 -23.95 5.50 17.36
N GLN A 436 -25.29 5.59 17.34
CA GLN A 436 -26.09 5.74 16.12
C GLN A 436 -26.81 7.10 16.11
N LEU A 437 -26.20 8.12 16.71
CA LEU A 437 -26.80 9.45 16.83
C LEU A 437 -26.99 10.07 15.44
N CYS A 438 -28.21 10.50 15.14
CA CYS A 438 -28.53 11.24 13.92
C CYS A 438 -28.49 12.77 14.15
N GLU A 439 -28.67 13.19 15.40
CA GLU A 439 -28.61 14.57 15.86
C GLU A 439 -27.80 14.69 17.16
N ILE A 440 -27.26 15.87 17.43
CA ILE A 440 -26.56 16.16 18.68
C ILE A 440 -27.61 16.47 19.76
N PRO A 441 -27.48 15.94 20.99
CA PRO A 441 -28.44 16.21 22.06
C PRO A 441 -28.51 17.70 22.40
N LYS A 442 -29.71 18.29 22.38
CA LYS A 442 -29.93 19.72 22.66
C LYS A 442 -29.42 20.14 24.05
N ARG A 443 -29.48 19.23 25.03
CA ARG A 443 -29.01 19.46 26.40
C ARG A 443 -27.49 19.61 26.52
N ILE A 444 -26.72 19.41 25.45
CA ILE A 444 -25.28 19.70 25.45
C ILE A 444 -24.98 21.16 25.82
N VAL A 445 -25.92 22.08 25.59
CA VAL A 445 -25.82 23.51 25.98
C VAL A 445 -25.66 23.69 27.49
N GLU A 446 -26.19 22.78 28.32
CA GLU A 446 -26.03 22.83 29.78
C GLU A 446 -24.55 22.77 30.19
N LEU A 447 -23.68 22.21 29.33
CA LEU A 447 -22.26 22.01 29.59
C LEU A 447 -21.35 23.11 29.01
N LYS A 448 -21.94 24.18 28.45
CA LYS A 448 -21.20 25.24 27.73
C LYS A 448 -20.09 25.92 28.52
N GLU A 449 -20.26 26.04 29.84
CA GLU A 449 -19.30 26.70 30.73
C GLU A 449 -18.18 25.76 31.22
N MET A 450 -18.25 24.46 30.92
CA MET A 450 -17.34 23.46 31.49
C MET A 450 -16.50 22.71 30.44
N VAL A 451 -17.10 22.38 29.29
CA VAL A 451 -16.51 21.43 28.33
C VAL A 451 -15.51 22.09 27.38
N SER A 452 -14.32 21.49 27.29
CA SER A 452 -13.26 21.81 26.34
C SER A 452 -13.13 20.79 25.22
N ASP A 453 -13.52 19.53 25.46
CA ASP A 453 -13.29 18.44 24.51
C ASP A 453 -14.58 17.69 24.21
N VAL A 454 -14.98 17.65 22.94
CA VAL A 454 -16.17 16.91 22.51
C VAL A 454 -15.79 15.86 21.47
N ASN A 455 -16.16 14.62 21.75
CA ASN A 455 -16.00 13.51 20.82
C ASN A 455 -17.36 12.93 20.41
N LEU A 456 -17.72 13.16 19.15
CA LEU A 456 -18.94 12.71 18.49
C LEU A 456 -18.65 11.77 17.30
N SER A 457 -17.44 11.20 17.26
CA SER A 457 -16.99 10.32 16.18
C SER A 457 -17.78 9.01 16.08
N PHE A 458 -17.79 8.39 14.89
CA PHE A 458 -18.49 7.12 14.63
C PHE A 458 -19.97 7.18 15.02
N ASN A 459 -20.68 8.15 14.42
CA ASN A 459 -22.13 8.34 14.57
C ASN A 459 -22.76 8.43 13.18
N ARG A 460 -24.04 8.85 13.10
CA ARG A 460 -24.78 9.02 11.85
C ARG A 460 -25.20 10.49 11.65
N LEU A 461 -24.41 11.44 12.16
CA LEU A 461 -24.72 12.86 12.09
C LEU A 461 -24.67 13.34 10.65
N SER A 462 -25.74 13.99 10.20
CA SER A 462 -25.83 14.62 8.86
C SER A 462 -25.64 16.13 8.90
N SER A 463 -25.86 16.75 10.06
CA SER A 463 -25.66 18.18 10.31
C SER A 463 -25.20 18.41 11.76
N ILE A 464 -24.59 19.57 12.01
CA ILE A 464 -24.25 20.05 13.35
C ILE A 464 -25.35 20.99 13.84
N SER A 465 -25.76 20.86 15.10
CA SER A 465 -26.76 21.74 15.71
C SER A 465 -26.16 23.05 16.21
N LEU A 466 -26.98 24.11 16.24
CA LEU A 466 -26.62 25.42 16.81
C LEU A 466 -26.23 25.31 18.30
N ASP A 467 -26.80 24.33 19.00
CA ASP A 467 -26.52 24.02 20.39
C ASP A 467 -25.02 23.71 20.63
N LEU A 468 -24.36 23.02 19.70
CA LEU A 468 -22.93 22.74 19.80
C LEU A 468 -22.09 24.02 19.68
N CYS A 469 -22.55 24.99 18.87
CA CYS A 469 -21.87 26.26 18.65
C CYS A 469 -21.93 27.18 19.90
N MET A 470 -22.72 26.84 20.91
CA MET A 470 -22.78 27.57 22.18
C MET A 470 -21.64 27.20 23.14
N LEU A 471 -20.84 26.17 22.84
CA LEU A 471 -19.74 25.68 23.69
C LEU A 471 -18.48 26.54 23.56
N GLN A 472 -18.51 27.77 24.09
CA GLN A 472 -17.41 28.76 23.91
C GLN A 472 -16.05 28.35 24.51
N LYS A 473 -16.00 27.31 25.36
CA LYS A 473 -14.76 26.75 25.91
C LYS A 473 -14.15 25.62 25.10
N LEU A 474 -14.81 25.19 24.01
CA LEU A 474 -14.38 24.07 23.19
C LEU A 474 -13.01 24.35 22.53
N THR A 475 -12.05 23.48 22.79
CA THR A 475 -10.70 23.48 22.20
C THR A 475 -10.51 22.31 21.22
N PHE A 476 -11.21 21.19 21.44
CA PHE A 476 -11.10 19.98 20.62
C PHE A 476 -12.48 19.45 20.23
N LEU A 477 -12.68 19.20 18.93
CA LEU A 477 -13.91 18.63 18.38
C LEU A 477 -13.60 17.47 17.41
N ASP A 478 -14.07 16.28 17.75
CA ASP A 478 -13.94 15.09 16.90
C ASP A 478 -15.29 14.66 16.33
N LEU A 479 -15.43 14.79 15.01
CA LEU A 479 -16.62 14.47 14.22
C LEU A 479 -16.32 13.40 13.16
N ARG A 480 -15.21 12.65 13.30
CA ARG A 480 -14.81 11.69 12.27
C ARG A 480 -15.85 10.57 12.09
N ASN A 481 -15.92 10.01 10.88
CA ASN A 481 -16.81 8.89 10.55
C ASN A 481 -18.29 9.20 10.86
N ASN A 482 -18.80 10.22 10.18
CA ASN A 482 -20.19 10.67 10.19
C ASN A 482 -20.67 10.87 8.72
N PHE A 483 -21.84 11.46 8.53
CA PHE A 483 -22.41 11.75 7.21
C PHE A 483 -22.45 13.25 6.89
N LEU A 484 -21.56 14.05 7.50
CA LEU A 484 -21.54 15.51 7.35
C LEU A 484 -21.08 15.90 5.94
N ASN A 485 -21.72 16.92 5.38
CA ASN A 485 -21.36 17.51 4.09
C ASN A 485 -21.08 19.03 4.15
N SER A 486 -21.46 19.67 5.26
CA SER A 486 -21.36 21.10 5.52
C SER A 486 -21.27 21.35 7.03
N LEU A 487 -20.81 22.54 7.42
CA LEU A 487 -20.78 23.01 8.81
C LEU A 487 -21.54 24.34 8.90
N PRO A 488 -22.24 24.61 10.01
CA PRO A 488 -22.98 25.86 10.23
C PRO A 488 -22.03 27.06 10.36
N GLU A 489 -22.45 28.24 9.87
CA GLU A 489 -21.67 29.49 9.94
C GLU A 489 -21.51 29.96 11.39
N GLU A 490 -22.50 29.66 12.24
CA GLU A 490 -22.49 30.01 13.66
C GLU A 490 -21.34 29.35 14.43
N MET A 491 -20.66 28.36 13.84
CA MET A 491 -19.47 27.73 14.44
C MET A 491 -18.28 28.70 14.55
N GLU A 492 -18.33 29.87 13.89
CA GLU A 492 -17.38 30.99 14.09
C GLU A 492 -17.34 31.47 15.55
N SER A 493 -18.42 31.26 16.32
CA SER A 493 -18.48 31.59 17.75
C SER A 493 -17.50 30.80 18.63
N LEU A 494 -16.96 29.68 18.12
CA LEU A 494 -16.05 28.79 18.85
C LEU A 494 -14.61 29.34 18.83
N ILE A 495 -14.44 30.53 19.40
CA ILE A 495 -13.19 31.31 19.42
C ILE A 495 -12.01 30.66 20.17
N ARG A 496 -12.21 29.48 20.78
CA ARG A 496 -11.16 28.70 21.46
C ARG A 496 -10.83 27.40 20.76
N LEU A 497 -11.53 27.07 19.67
CA LEU A 497 -11.35 25.81 18.97
C LEU A 497 -9.96 25.78 18.33
N GLN A 498 -9.17 24.79 18.71
CA GLN A 498 -7.80 24.58 18.24
C GLN A 498 -7.71 23.40 17.30
N THR A 499 -8.45 22.33 17.57
CA THR A 499 -8.39 21.11 16.76
C THR A 499 -9.79 20.68 16.35
N ILE A 500 -9.96 20.41 15.06
CA ILE A 500 -11.17 19.81 14.52
C ILE A 500 -10.81 18.60 13.66
N ASN A 501 -11.50 17.48 13.91
CA ASN A 501 -11.39 16.27 13.10
C ASN A 501 -12.71 16.00 12.35
N LEU A 502 -12.63 16.08 11.03
CA LEU A 502 -13.71 15.90 10.07
C LEU A 502 -13.44 14.69 9.15
N SER A 503 -12.45 13.85 9.46
CA SER A 503 -12.06 12.74 8.58
C SER A 503 -13.20 11.74 8.38
N PHE A 504 -13.24 11.05 7.24
CA PHE A 504 -14.30 10.08 6.90
C PHE A 504 -15.71 10.71 6.95
N ASN A 505 -15.92 11.78 6.20
CA ASN A 505 -17.23 12.41 6.01
C ASN A 505 -17.53 12.55 4.50
N ARG A 506 -18.42 13.47 4.12
CA ARG A 506 -18.87 13.70 2.74
C ARG A 506 -18.64 15.14 2.28
N PHE A 507 -17.60 15.81 2.79
CA PHE A 507 -17.28 17.19 2.42
C PHE A 507 -16.72 17.26 1.00
N LYS A 508 -17.31 18.13 0.16
CA LYS A 508 -16.83 18.39 -1.22
C LYS A 508 -15.88 19.58 -1.34
N ILE A 509 -15.92 20.46 -0.35
CA ILE A 509 -15.10 21.66 -0.22
C ILE A 509 -14.68 21.77 1.24
N LEU A 510 -13.57 22.46 1.52
CA LEU A 510 -13.22 22.82 2.89
C LEU A 510 -14.30 23.80 3.42
N PRO A 511 -14.96 23.53 4.56
CA PRO A 511 -16.04 24.39 5.05
C PRO A 511 -15.58 25.82 5.33
N GLU A 512 -16.29 26.80 4.76
CA GLU A 512 -15.92 28.23 4.81
C GLU A 512 -15.76 28.77 6.23
N VAL A 513 -16.60 28.32 7.16
CA VAL A 513 -16.54 28.72 8.57
C VAL A 513 -15.18 28.42 9.23
N LEU A 514 -14.45 27.40 8.77
CA LEU A 514 -13.13 27.06 9.35
C LEU A 514 -12.09 28.15 9.10
N TYR A 515 -12.18 28.87 7.98
CA TYR A 515 -11.26 29.98 7.69
C TYR A 515 -11.44 31.16 8.64
N HIS A 516 -12.63 31.29 9.23
CA HIS A 516 -13.00 32.40 10.12
C HIS A 516 -12.63 32.13 11.59
N ILE A 517 -12.13 30.94 11.93
CA ILE A 517 -11.73 30.59 13.31
C ILE A 517 -10.21 30.78 13.47
N PRO A 518 -9.74 31.91 14.04
CA PRO A 518 -8.30 32.25 14.07
C PRO A 518 -7.49 31.38 15.04
N THR A 519 -8.15 30.65 15.94
CA THR A 519 -7.48 29.77 16.92
C THR A 519 -7.19 28.38 16.42
N LEU A 520 -7.65 28.00 15.22
CA LEU A 520 -7.45 26.65 14.68
C LEU A 520 -5.96 26.39 14.38
N GLU A 521 -5.45 25.36 15.03
CA GLU A 521 -4.09 24.85 14.89
C GLU A 521 -4.06 23.59 14.04
N THR A 522 -5.08 22.73 14.14
CA THR A 522 -5.13 21.44 13.47
C THR A 522 -6.49 21.21 12.81
N ILE A 523 -6.45 21.00 11.49
CA ILE A 523 -7.61 20.60 10.70
C ILE A 523 -7.31 19.23 10.09
N LEU A 524 -8.07 18.22 10.51
CA LEU A 524 -8.01 16.88 9.93
C LEU A 524 -9.25 16.65 9.07
N ILE A 525 -9.09 16.55 7.75
CA ILE A 525 -10.20 16.35 6.81
C ILE A 525 -9.87 15.25 5.78
N SER A 526 -9.12 14.24 6.19
CA SER A 526 -8.80 13.10 5.33
C SER A 526 -10.00 12.22 5.02
N ASN A 527 -9.95 11.46 3.91
CA ASN A 527 -11.02 10.55 3.48
C ASN A 527 -12.36 11.29 3.30
N ASN A 528 -12.34 12.35 2.48
CA ASN A 528 -13.50 13.14 2.08
C ASN A 528 -13.51 13.29 0.53
N GLN A 529 -14.30 14.21 -0.01
CA GLN A 529 -14.42 14.50 -1.46
C GLN A 529 -13.94 15.92 -1.78
N VAL A 530 -13.00 16.46 -1.01
CA VAL A 530 -12.56 17.85 -1.15
C VAL A 530 -11.84 18.05 -2.47
N GLY A 531 -12.41 18.85 -3.37
CA GLY A 531 -11.86 19.06 -4.71
C GLY A 531 -10.87 20.22 -4.85
N SER A 532 -10.95 21.22 -3.96
CA SER A 532 -10.04 22.38 -3.97
C SER A 532 -9.98 23.05 -2.59
N VAL A 533 -8.93 23.86 -2.39
CA VAL A 533 -8.71 24.67 -1.17
C VAL A 533 -8.35 26.10 -1.58
N ASP A 534 -8.81 27.09 -0.82
CA ASP A 534 -8.52 28.50 -1.07
C ASP A 534 -7.25 28.95 -0.31
N PRO A 535 -6.12 29.14 -1.00
CA PRO A 535 -4.86 29.49 -0.34
C PRO A 535 -4.84 30.92 0.25
N GLN A 536 -5.64 31.84 -0.29
CA GLN A 536 -5.69 33.22 0.22
C GLN A 536 -6.38 33.26 1.58
N LYS A 537 -7.48 32.52 1.74
CA LYS A 537 -8.15 32.36 3.02
C LYS A 537 -7.31 31.58 4.03
N MET A 538 -6.61 30.54 3.57
CA MET A 538 -5.68 29.79 4.44
C MET A 538 -4.52 30.64 4.96
N LYS A 539 -4.04 31.60 4.18
CA LYS A 539 -3.00 32.53 4.63
C LYS A 539 -3.44 33.37 5.83
N ALA A 540 -4.74 33.66 5.96
CA ALA A 540 -5.28 34.39 7.12
C ALA A 540 -5.28 33.55 8.41
N MET A 541 -5.12 32.23 8.33
CA MET A 541 -5.07 31.32 9.48
C MET A 541 -3.67 31.27 10.09
N GLU A 542 -3.32 32.30 10.86
CA GLU A 542 -1.96 32.45 11.42
C GLU A 542 -1.54 31.31 12.35
N LYS A 543 -2.48 30.63 13.02
CA LYS A 543 -2.17 29.54 13.95
C LYS A 543 -2.18 28.14 13.35
N LEU A 544 -2.50 27.98 12.06
CA LEU A 544 -2.62 26.67 11.45
C LEU A 544 -1.25 25.97 11.33
N ILE A 545 -1.09 24.87 12.06
CA ILE A 545 0.13 24.06 12.12
C ILE A 545 -0.05 22.76 11.32
N THR A 546 -1.21 22.13 11.40
CA THR A 546 -1.48 20.83 10.79
C THR A 546 -2.70 20.88 9.89
N LEU A 547 -2.51 20.47 8.64
CA LEU A 547 -3.57 20.28 7.66
C LEU A 547 -3.45 18.89 7.05
N ASP A 548 -4.43 18.04 7.32
CA ASP A 548 -4.54 16.71 6.71
C ASP A 548 -5.64 16.70 5.66
N LEU A 549 -5.22 16.58 4.39
CA LEU A 549 -6.06 16.48 3.20
C LEU A 549 -5.89 15.13 2.49
N GLN A 550 -5.38 14.09 3.16
CA GLN A 550 -5.17 12.78 2.54
C GLN A 550 -6.48 12.16 2.03
N ASN A 551 -6.42 11.36 0.96
CA ASN A 551 -7.56 10.64 0.40
C ASN A 551 -8.77 11.56 0.11
N ASN A 552 -8.54 12.61 -0.67
CA ASN A 552 -9.56 13.54 -1.17
C ASN A 552 -9.53 13.60 -2.71
N ASP A 553 -10.33 14.48 -3.30
CA ASP A 553 -10.45 14.64 -4.76
C ASP A 553 -9.68 15.86 -5.30
N LEU A 554 -8.57 16.26 -4.64
CA LEU A 554 -7.78 17.42 -5.06
C LEU A 554 -7.12 17.17 -6.42
N LEU A 555 -7.59 17.89 -7.45
CA LEU A 555 -7.05 17.79 -8.82
C LEU A 555 -5.72 18.53 -8.99
N GLN A 556 -5.53 19.62 -8.26
CA GLN A 556 -4.31 20.42 -8.24
C GLN A 556 -4.11 21.02 -6.84
N ILE A 557 -2.85 21.29 -6.48
CA ILE A 557 -2.51 21.98 -5.24
C ILE A 557 -2.06 23.40 -5.59
N PRO A 558 -2.70 24.45 -5.03
CA PRO A 558 -2.30 25.82 -5.29
C PRO A 558 -0.88 26.09 -4.76
N PRO A 559 0.06 26.60 -5.58
CA PRO A 559 1.41 26.95 -5.15
C PRO A 559 1.45 27.93 -3.97
N GLU A 560 0.45 28.81 -3.87
CA GLU A 560 0.32 29.83 -2.84
C GLU A 560 0.19 29.24 -1.43
N LEU A 561 -0.19 27.95 -1.31
CA LEU A 561 -0.18 27.23 -0.04
C LEU A 561 1.24 27.18 0.58
N GLY A 562 2.29 27.26 -0.26
CA GLY A 562 3.69 27.39 0.17
C GLY A 562 3.98 28.65 1.02
N ASN A 563 3.12 29.68 0.94
CA ASN A 563 3.22 30.91 1.75
C ASN A 563 2.69 30.74 3.18
N CYS A 564 2.07 29.60 3.52
CA CYS A 564 1.61 29.32 4.88
C CYS A 564 2.80 28.94 5.77
N VAL A 565 3.55 29.94 6.24
CA VAL A 565 4.83 29.78 6.97
C VAL A 565 4.70 29.02 8.31
N ASN A 566 3.51 29.01 8.90
CA ASN A 566 3.24 28.34 10.17
C ASN A 566 2.86 26.87 10.01
N LEU A 567 2.55 26.43 8.79
CA LEU A 567 2.20 25.04 8.50
C LEU A 567 3.45 24.15 8.67
N ARG A 568 3.38 23.20 9.61
CA ARG A 568 4.44 22.22 9.90
C ARG A 568 4.10 20.84 9.35
N THR A 569 2.81 20.53 9.28
CA THR A 569 2.30 19.25 8.79
C THR A 569 1.28 19.50 7.69
N LEU A 570 1.59 19.04 6.47
CA LEU A 570 0.71 19.07 5.31
C LEU A 570 0.69 17.69 4.69
N LEU A 571 -0.43 16.98 4.86
CA LEU A 571 -0.59 15.63 4.34
C LEU A 571 -1.52 15.65 3.12
N LEU A 572 -1.05 15.12 1.99
CA LEU A 572 -1.71 15.25 0.69
C LEU A 572 -1.80 13.92 -0.08
N ASP A 573 -1.32 12.82 0.50
CA ASP A 573 -1.31 11.51 -0.16
C ASP A 573 -2.72 11.03 -0.51
N GLY A 574 -2.83 10.19 -1.55
CA GLY A 574 -4.11 9.58 -1.94
C GLY A 574 -5.08 10.52 -2.68
N ASN A 575 -4.61 11.66 -3.19
CA ASN A 575 -5.36 12.56 -4.05
C ASN A 575 -5.04 12.35 -5.55
N PRO A 576 -5.94 12.74 -6.48
CA PRO A 576 -5.78 12.51 -7.93
C PRO A 576 -4.78 13.46 -8.63
N PHE A 577 -4.26 14.49 -7.96
CA PHE A 577 -3.27 15.40 -8.56
C PHE A 577 -2.00 14.65 -8.99
N ARG A 578 -1.39 15.11 -10.08
CA ARG A 578 -0.11 14.55 -10.58
C ARG A 578 1.13 15.34 -10.12
N VAL A 579 0.89 16.56 -9.64
CA VAL A 579 1.90 17.54 -9.26
C VAL A 579 1.47 18.13 -7.91
N PRO A 580 2.29 18.03 -6.85
CA PRO A 580 3.64 17.47 -6.77
C PRO A 580 3.70 15.95 -7.02
N ARG A 581 4.82 15.45 -7.54
CA ARG A 581 5.03 13.99 -7.73
C ARG A 581 5.12 13.30 -6.36
N ALA A 582 4.75 12.02 -6.28
CA ALA A 582 4.84 11.21 -5.06
C ALA A 582 6.23 11.23 -4.40
N ALA A 583 7.30 11.30 -5.19
CA ALA A 583 8.68 11.41 -4.68
C ALA A 583 8.95 12.69 -3.87
N ILE A 584 8.19 13.77 -4.10
CA ILE A 584 8.26 15.01 -3.32
C ILE A 584 7.41 14.85 -2.05
N LEU A 585 6.23 14.24 -2.16
CA LEU A 585 5.37 13.97 -1.00
C LEU A 585 6.10 13.10 0.05
N MET A 586 6.83 12.08 -0.39
CA MET A 586 7.62 11.19 0.48
C MET A 586 8.76 11.89 1.24
N LYS A 587 9.21 13.08 0.79
CA LYS A 587 10.24 13.87 1.49
C LYS A 587 9.67 14.63 2.70
N GLY A 588 8.35 14.61 2.90
CA GLY A 588 7.66 15.24 4.01
C GLY A 588 7.29 16.70 3.78
N THR A 589 6.55 17.27 4.72
CA THR A 589 5.93 18.60 4.63
C THR A 589 6.88 19.72 4.20
N ALA A 590 8.10 19.76 4.75
CA ALA A 590 9.05 20.84 4.45
C ALA A 590 9.41 20.90 2.96
N ALA A 591 9.67 19.75 2.34
CA ALA A 591 9.97 19.64 0.93
C ALA A 591 8.76 19.95 0.04
N ILE A 592 7.55 19.60 0.49
CA ILE A 592 6.30 19.94 -0.20
C ILE A 592 6.12 21.46 -0.21
N LEU A 593 6.26 22.12 0.93
CA LEU A 593 6.09 23.57 1.04
C LEU A 593 7.16 24.33 0.26
N GLU A 594 8.42 23.88 0.29
CA GLU A 594 9.50 24.43 -0.54
C GLU A 594 9.19 24.29 -2.04
N TYR A 595 8.77 23.09 -2.47
CA TYR A 595 8.37 22.84 -3.85
C TYR A 595 7.22 23.73 -4.33
N LEU A 596 6.24 24.00 -3.45
CA LEU A 596 5.12 24.88 -3.76
C LEU A 596 5.59 26.34 -3.88
N ARG A 597 6.48 26.80 -2.99
CA ARG A 597 7.03 28.17 -3.04
C ARG A 597 7.78 28.48 -4.34
N ASP A 598 8.56 27.54 -4.85
CA ASP A 598 9.31 27.69 -6.10
C ASP A 598 8.43 27.86 -7.35
N ARG A 599 7.12 27.62 -7.22
CA ARG A 599 6.14 27.63 -8.32
C ARG A 599 5.08 28.71 -8.18
N ILE A 600 5.21 29.61 -7.21
CA ILE A 600 4.33 30.76 -7.08
C ILE A 600 4.57 31.67 -8.30
N PRO A 601 3.55 31.95 -9.13
CA PRO A 601 3.67 32.89 -10.24
C PRO A 601 4.14 34.25 -9.71
N THR A 602 5.16 34.82 -10.35
CA THR A 602 5.73 36.13 -10.00
C THR A 602 4.88 37.28 -10.52
#